data_AF-J9EIW6-F1
#
_entry.id   AF-J9EIW6-F1
#
_cell.length_a   1.000
_cell.length_b   1.000
_cell.length_c   1.000
_cell.angle_alpha   90.00
_cell.angle_beta   90.00
_cell.angle_gamma   90.00
#
_symmetry.space_group_name_H-M   'P 1'
#
loop_
_entity.id
_entity.type
_entity.pdbx_description
1 polymer ?
#
loop_
_entity_poly.entity_id
_entity_poly.type
_entity_poly.pdbx_seq_one_letter_code
_entity_poly.pdbx_strand_id
1 'polypeptide(L)'
;LKALDVVTLQRLAERVNVIPVIAKADTTCKDELIRFKSKILSELRSHNIPIYQFPTDDETVRAINTELNQLVPYAVVGSTDFVKKENGKMVRARRYPWGMVEVENEEHCDFVKLREAVLRTNVDALRERTHRVLYEAYRRERLRAMKFGDGDTGPKMMEAFAQKQREFIDEMANRDTVFRDEFATRVKKKEEEMKRREELLNLRAKKISDNFEEELRRIESQMHTLLEEKAKYELKTAGKKAKK
;
A
#
# COMPACT_ATOMS: atom_id res chain seq x y z
N LEU A 1 -5.31 -5.49 10.12
CA LEU A 1 -4.06 -5.49 9.32
C LEU A 1 -4.38 -6.08 7.95
N LYS A 2 -3.75 -5.57 6.90
CA LYS A 2 -3.89 -6.19 5.58
C LYS A 2 -3.08 -7.49 5.57
N ALA A 3 -3.42 -8.42 4.67
CA ALA A 3 -2.69 -9.68 4.53
C ALA A 3 -1.19 -9.45 4.26
N LEU A 4 -0.86 -8.42 3.46
CA LEU A 4 0.52 -8.03 3.19
C LEU A 4 1.25 -7.58 4.47
N ASP A 5 0.58 -6.82 5.34
CA ASP A 5 1.18 -6.33 6.59
C ASP A 5 1.54 -7.50 7.49
N VAL A 6 0.68 -8.51 7.58
CA VAL A 6 0.91 -9.72 8.40
C VAL A 6 2.17 -10.45 7.94
N VAL A 7 2.25 -10.79 6.64
CA VAL A 7 3.41 -11.52 6.09
C VAL A 7 4.69 -10.70 6.24
N THR A 8 4.62 -9.41 5.96
CA THR A 8 5.78 -8.52 6.03
C THR A 8 6.27 -8.37 7.47
N LEU A 9 5.38 -8.12 8.43
CA LEU A 9 5.73 -7.94 9.83
C LEU A 9 6.25 -9.24 10.45
N GLN A 10 5.70 -10.40 10.09
CA GLN A 10 6.24 -11.69 10.54
C GLN A 10 7.71 -11.86 10.13
N ARG A 11 8.05 -11.53 8.88
CA ARG A 11 9.43 -11.64 8.39
C ARG A 11 10.35 -10.57 8.95
N LEU A 12 9.87 -9.34 9.11
CA LEU A 12 10.67 -8.24 9.66
C LEU A 12 10.98 -8.44 11.14
N ALA A 13 10.01 -8.93 11.91
CA ALA A 13 10.16 -9.10 13.35
C ALA A 13 11.26 -10.09 13.75
N GLU A 14 11.66 -11.01 12.87
CA GLU A 14 12.79 -11.91 13.04
C GLU A 14 14.15 -11.20 12.93
N ARG A 15 14.22 -10.04 12.26
CA ARG A 15 15.47 -9.39 11.85
C ARG A 15 15.66 -8.00 12.42
N VAL A 16 14.57 -7.28 12.76
CA VAL A 16 14.61 -5.88 13.21
C VAL A 16 13.70 -5.62 14.41
N ASN A 17 13.97 -4.52 15.12
CA ASN A 17 13.05 -4.01 16.15
C ASN A 17 11.83 -3.38 15.46
N VAL A 18 10.66 -4.00 15.60
CA VAL A 18 9.42 -3.53 14.95
C VAL A 18 8.60 -2.71 15.94
N ILE A 19 8.41 -1.42 15.66
CA ILE A 19 7.51 -0.54 16.42
C ILE A 19 6.33 -0.18 15.51
N PRO A 20 5.11 -0.67 15.78
CA PRO A 20 3.97 -0.41 14.91
C PRO A 20 3.45 1.01 15.12
N VAL A 21 3.09 1.68 14.03
CA VAL A 21 2.53 3.03 14.01
C VAL A 21 1.27 3.07 13.14
N ILE A 22 0.29 3.88 13.55
CA ILE A 22 -0.87 4.24 12.74
C ILE A 22 -0.53 5.55 12.05
N ALA A 23 -0.27 5.47 10.75
CA ALA A 23 0.04 6.64 9.94
C ALA A 23 -1.21 7.48 9.64
N LYS A 24 -1.02 8.80 9.47
CA LYS A 24 -2.09 9.76 9.16
C LYS A 24 -3.26 9.66 10.14
N ALA A 25 -2.95 9.60 11.44
CA ALA A 25 -3.96 9.42 12.48
C ALA A 25 -5.01 10.56 12.52
N ASP A 26 -4.71 11.71 11.90
CA ASP A 26 -5.63 12.82 11.69
C ASP A 26 -6.82 12.49 10.76
N THR A 27 -6.80 11.35 10.06
CA THR A 27 -7.95 10.89 9.26
C THR A 27 -8.93 10.02 10.03
N THR A 28 -8.69 9.78 11.33
CA THR A 28 -9.52 8.91 12.18
C THR A 28 -10.00 9.66 13.41
N CYS A 29 -11.24 9.42 13.83
CA CYS A 29 -11.76 10.01 15.07
C CYS A 29 -11.16 9.30 16.32
N LYS A 30 -11.14 9.99 17.47
CA LYS A 30 -10.55 9.45 18.71
C LYS A 30 -11.17 8.10 19.14
N ASP A 31 -12.49 7.97 19.06
CA ASP A 31 -13.19 6.72 19.41
C ASP A 31 -12.89 5.57 18.45
N GLU A 32 -12.80 5.87 17.15
CA GLU A 32 -12.41 4.90 16.14
C GLU A 32 -10.96 4.46 16.33
N LEU A 33 -10.08 5.41 16.67
CA LEU A 33 -8.67 5.16 16.90
C LEU A 33 -8.46 4.19 18.08
N ILE A 34 -9.22 4.34 19.17
CA ILE A 34 -9.16 3.40 20.31
C ILE A 34 -9.51 1.98 19.85
N ARG A 35 -10.64 1.82 19.15
CA ARG A 35 -11.06 0.52 18.61
C ARG A 35 -10.05 -0.05 17.63
N PHE A 36 -9.46 0.81 16.79
CA PHE A 36 -8.48 0.43 15.79
C PHE A 36 -7.16 -0.03 16.42
N LYS A 37 -6.66 0.66 17.45
CA LYS A 37 -5.50 0.24 18.24
C LYS A 37 -5.74 -1.15 18.86
N SER A 38 -6.88 -1.37 19.52
CA SER A 38 -7.22 -2.68 20.10
C SER A 38 -7.29 -3.79 19.06
N LYS A 39 -7.88 -3.51 17.88
CA LYS A 39 -7.96 -4.47 16.78
C LYS A 39 -6.57 -4.84 16.24
N ILE A 40 -5.69 -3.84 16.01
CA ILE A 40 -4.31 -4.08 15.56
C ILE A 40 -3.56 -4.95 16.57
N LEU A 41 -3.63 -4.64 17.87
CA LEU A 41 -2.96 -5.41 18.91
C LEU A 41 -3.49 -6.84 19.02
N SER A 42 -4.80 -7.03 18.84
CA SER A 42 -5.40 -8.37 18.78
C SER A 42 -4.88 -9.16 17.58
N GLU A 43 -4.82 -8.53 16.42
CA GLU A 43 -4.33 -9.20 15.21
C GLU A 43 -2.83 -9.55 15.29
N LEU A 44 -2.00 -8.64 15.80
CA LEU A 44 -0.56 -8.90 16.02
C LEU A 44 -0.34 -10.11 16.94
N ARG A 45 -1.12 -10.19 18.04
CA ARG A 45 -1.08 -11.34 18.96
C ARG A 45 -1.55 -12.63 18.29
N SER A 46 -2.68 -12.60 17.56
CA SER A 46 -3.21 -13.80 16.89
C SER A 46 -2.26 -14.39 15.84
N HIS A 47 -1.44 -13.55 15.20
CA HIS A 47 -0.45 -13.97 14.20
C HIS A 47 0.95 -14.20 14.79
N ASN A 48 1.10 -14.14 16.12
CA ASN A 48 2.37 -14.27 16.84
C ASN A 48 3.47 -13.36 16.29
N ILE A 49 3.14 -12.11 15.99
CA ILE A 49 4.11 -11.12 15.49
C ILE A 49 4.76 -10.42 16.70
N PRO A 50 6.06 -10.66 16.97
CA PRO A 50 6.72 -9.98 18.08
C PRO A 50 7.00 -8.53 17.71
N ILE A 51 6.44 -7.61 18.47
CA ILE A 51 6.76 -6.18 18.38
C ILE A 51 7.78 -5.81 19.47
N TYR A 52 8.55 -4.77 19.21
CA TYR A 52 9.48 -4.23 20.18
C TYR A 52 8.71 -3.66 21.38
N GLN A 53 9.16 -4.03 22.58
CA GLN A 53 8.69 -3.50 23.85
C GLN A 53 9.86 -2.77 24.49
N PHE A 54 9.62 -1.53 24.91
CA PHE A 54 10.62 -0.75 25.63
C PHE A 54 10.97 -1.43 26.96
N PRO A 55 12.26 -1.52 27.31
CA PRO A 55 12.72 -2.22 28.51
C PRO A 55 12.14 -1.58 29.79
N THR A 56 11.64 -2.39 30.71
CA THR A 56 11.06 -1.94 31.99
C THR A 56 11.83 -2.46 33.20
N ASP A 57 12.97 -3.10 32.97
CA ASP A 57 13.87 -3.65 33.97
C ASP A 57 14.59 -2.56 34.77
N ASP A 58 15.11 -1.54 34.08
CA ASP A 58 15.76 -0.39 34.70
C ASP A 58 14.75 0.51 35.43
N GLU A 59 14.92 0.63 36.75
CA GLU A 59 14.06 1.42 37.65
C GLU A 59 13.96 2.90 37.24
N THR A 60 15.02 3.47 36.65
CA THR A 60 15.07 4.89 36.29
C THR A 60 14.15 5.25 35.11
N VAL A 61 13.95 4.31 34.18
CA VAL A 61 13.13 4.49 32.98
C VAL A 61 11.87 3.63 32.96
N ARG A 62 11.70 2.72 33.94
CA ARG A 62 10.57 1.78 34.03
C ARG A 62 9.21 2.48 33.90
N ALA A 63 8.98 3.54 34.66
CA ALA A 63 7.70 4.24 34.67
C ALA A 63 7.38 4.82 33.28
N ILE A 64 8.36 5.49 32.67
CA ILE A 64 8.24 6.09 31.34
C ILE A 64 8.03 5.01 30.28
N ASN A 65 8.84 3.95 30.28
CA ASN A 65 8.74 2.89 29.29
C ASN A 65 7.44 2.08 29.42
N THR A 66 6.89 1.96 30.63
CA THR A 66 5.58 1.35 30.85
C THR A 66 4.47 2.17 30.17
N GLU A 67 4.47 3.49 30.35
CA GLU A 67 3.52 4.39 29.67
C GLU A 67 3.69 4.32 28.15
N LEU A 68 4.94 4.36 27.66
CA LEU A 68 5.25 4.29 26.24
C LEU A 68 4.77 2.98 25.59
N ASN A 69 4.93 1.84 26.26
CA ASN A 69 4.47 0.55 25.79
C ASN A 69 2.93 0.47 25.68
N GLN A 70 2.19 1.20 26.54
CA GLN A 70 0.72 1.23 26.49
C GLN A 70 0.18 2.05 25.30
N LEU A 71 0.96 3.00 24.78
CA LEU A 71 0.55 3.84 23.65
C LEU A 71 0.65 3.12 22.30
N VAL A 72 1.37 2.00 22.24
CA VAL A 72 1.60 1.21 21.03
C VAL A 72 0.29 0.55 20.56
N PRO A 73 -0.06 0.64 19.26
CA PRO A 73 0.65 1.33 18.18
C PRO A 73 0.48 2.86 18.24
N TYR A 74 1.57 3.60 18.02
CA TYR A 74 1.57 5.06 18.10
C TYR A 74 0.77 5.67 16.95
N ALA A 75 -0.18 6.55 17.27
CA ALA A 75 -0.99 7.26 16.29
C ALA A 75 -0.29 8.57 15.90
N VAL A 76 0.30 8.61 14.71
CA VAL A 76 1.21 9.69 14.32
C VAL A 76 0.71 10.50 13.14
N VAL A 77 1.02 11.79 13.19
CA VAL A 77 0.74 12.76 12.12
C VAL A 77 2.08 13.38 11.71
N GLY A 78 2.34 13.44 10.41
CA GLY A 78 3.55 14.04 9.85
C GLY A 78 3.25 15.33 9.10
N SER A 79 4.06 16.37 9.33
CA SER A 79 4.08 17.60 8.54
C SER A 79 5.48 18.20 8.50
N THR A 80 5.88 18.65 7.31
CA THR A 80 7.09 19.48 7.10
C THR A 80 6.77 20.98 7.17
N ASP A 81 5.49 21.34 7.07
CA ASP A 81 5.06 22.72 6.92
C ASP A 81 4.94 23.39 8.29
N PHE A 82 5.44 24.62 8.37
CA PHE A 82 5.29 25.46 9.55
C PHE A 82 4.10 26.41 9.37
N VAL A 83 3.22 26.42 10.37
CA VAL A 83 2.07 27.32 10.44
C VAL A 83 2.27 28.26 11.63
N LYS A 84 2.05 29.55 11.40
CA LYS A 84 2.09 30.57 12.44
C LYS A 84 0.79 30.51 13.25
N LYS A 85 0.90 30.26 14.56
CA LYS A 85 -0.22 30.37 15.50
C LYS A 85 -0.60 31.82 15.75
N GLU A 86 -1.77 32.03 16.36
CA GLU A 86 -2.25 33.34 16.82
C GLU A 86 -1.28 34.00 17.81
N ASN A 87 -0.59 33.19 18.64
CA ASN A 87 0.45 33.66 19.56
C ASN A 87 1.80 33.99 18.87
N GLY A 88 1.87 33.93 17.55
CA GLY A 88 3.07 34.21 16.76
C GLY A 88 4.10 33.08 16.66
N LYS A 89 3.93 31.98 17.41
CA LYS A 89 4.83 30.82 17.37
C LYS A 89 4.65 30.01 16.08
N MET A 90 5.75 29.65 15.44
CA MET A 90 5.76 28.73 14.30
C MET A 90 5.73 27.29 14.82
N VAL A 91 4.75 26.51 14.39
CA VAL A 91 4.62 25.09 14.76
C VAL A 91 4.45 24.23 13.51
N ARG A 92 4.94 22.98 13.58
CA ARG A 92 4.70 22.00 12.51
C ARG A 92 3.26 21.52 12.58
N ALA A 93 2.50 21.75 11.52
CA ALA A 93 1.08 21.41 11.51
C ALA A 93 0.57 21.07 10.11
N ARG A 94 -0.53 20.32 10.05
CA ARG A 94 -1.33 20.13 8.83
C ARG A 94 -2.53 21.06 8.92
N ARG A 95 -2.78 21.84 7.86
CA ARG A 95 -3.88 22.80 7.82
C ARG A 95 -5.00 22.30 6.91
N TYR A 96 -6.22 22.34 7.45
CA TYR A 96 -7.45 21.96 6.79
C TYR A 96 -8.44 23.14 6.84
N PRO A 97 -9.49 23.16 5.99
CA PRO A 97 -10.52 24.19 6.06
C PRO A 97 -11.22 24.27 7.42
N TRP A 98 -11.30 23.16 8.16
CA TRP A 98 -11.95 23.05 9.46
C TRP A 98 -11.01 23.23 10.66
N GLY A 99 -9.70 23.43 10.45
CA GLY A 99 -8.76 23.62 11.55
C GLY A 99 -7.33 23.19 11.22
N MET A 100 -6.50 23.12 12.25
CA MET A 100 -5.10 22.71 12.12
C MET A 100 -4.74 21.60 13.10
N VAL A 101 -4.01 20.61 12.61
CA VAL A 101 -3.49 19.50 13.41
C VAL A 101 -2.01 19.72 13.63
N GLU A 102 -1.67 20.15 14.85
CA GLU A 102 -0.29 20.28 15.30
C GLU A 102 0.37 18.93 15.55
N VAL A 103 1.57 18.75 14.99
CA VAL A 103 2.34 17.50 15.09
C VAL A 103 2.98 17.32 16.47
N GLU A 104 3.36 18.42 17.13
CA GLU A 104 4.02 18.38 18.44
C GLU A 104 3.03 18.56 19.61
N ASN A 105 1.73 18.50 19.34
CA ASN A 105 0.70 18.53 20.38
C ASN A 105 0.28 17.10 20.74
N GLU A 106 0.48 16.70 22.00
CA GLU A 106 0.12 15.37 22.51
C GLU A 106 -1.40 15.10 22.51
N GLU A 107 -2.23 16.15 22.54
CA GLU A 107 -3.69 16.00 22.46
C GLU A 107 -4.18 15.64 21.05
N HIS A 108 -3.32 15.85 20.04
CA HIS A 108 -3.61 15.61 18.62
C HIS A 108 -3.02 14.28 18.13
N CYS A 109 -1.78 13.96 18.52
CA CYS A 109 -1.13 12.73 18.09
C CYS A 109 0.03 12.31 19.01
N ASP A 110 0.41 11.04 18.93
CA ASP A 110 1.44 10.42 19.77
C ASP A 110 2.88 10.69 19.25
N PHE A 111 3.08 11.64 18.33
CA PHE A 111 4.38 11.87 17.69
C PHE A 111 5.47 12.23 18.70
N VAL A 112 5.15 13.08 19.69
CA VAL A 112 6.11 13.48 20.73
C VAL A 112 6.54 12.26 21.53
N LYS A 113 5.59 11.42 21.97
CA LYS A 113 5.85 10.19 22.71
C LYS A 113 6.71 9.22 21.90
N LEU A 114 6.40 9.01 20.61
CA LEU A 114 7.22 8.17 19.73
C LEU A 114 8.66 8.70 19.59
N ARG A 115 8.81 10.02 19.36
CA ARG A 115 10.13 10.66 19.21
C ARG A 115 10.97 10.50 20.48
N GLU A 116 10.38 10.74 21.64
CA GLU A 116 11.06 10.61 22.93
C GLU A 116 11.43 9.16 23.22
N ALA A 117 10.51 8.23 22.96
CA ALA A 117 10.72 6.80 23.14
C ALA A 117 11.92 6.29 22.34
N VAL A 118 11.97 6.64 21.04
CA VAL A 118 12.95 6.07 20.10
C VAL A 118 14.28 6.84 20.12
N LEU A 119 14.25 8.17 20.13
CA LEU A 119 15.45 9.00 19.91
C LEU A 119 16.09 9.54 21.19
N ARG A 120 15.35 9.64 22.30
CA ARG A 120 15.88 10.22 23.54
C ARG A 120 16.18 9.15 24.57
N THR A 121 15.20 8.30 24.89
CA THR A 121 15.30 7.39 26.03
C THR A 121 15.89 6.03 25.67
N ASN A 122 15.47 5.41 24.55
CA ASN A 122 15.75 3.99 24.29
C ASN A 122 16.67 3.71 23.09
N VAL A 123 17.41 4.70 22.59
CA VAL A 123 18.34 4.51 21.45
C VAL A 123 19.36 3.41 21.74
N ASP A 124 20.00 3.47 22.92
CA ASP A 124 21.02 2.50 23.30
C ASP A 124 20.43 1.11 23.48
N ALA A 125 19.25 0.98 24.10
CA ALA A 125 18.55 -0.30 24.24
C ALA A 125 18.16 -0.91 22.89
N LEU A 126 17.69 -0.09 21.94
CA LEU A 126 17.40 -0.53 20.57
C LEU A 126 18.66 -1.05 19.87
N ARG A 127 19.79 -0.32 19.99
CA ARG A 127 21.08 -0.74 19.43
C ARG A 127 21.57 -2.04 20.08
N GLU A 128 21.48 -2.14 21.40
CA GLU A 128 21.91 -3.31 22.15
C GLU A 128 21.11 -4.57 21.78
N ARG A 129 19.77 -4.48 21.74
CA ARG A 129 18.93 -5.59 21.29
C ARG A 129 19.25 -5.99 19.86
N THR A 130 19.50 -5.02 18.99
CA THR A 130 19.90 -5.29 17.60
C THR A 130 21.20 -6.09 17.55
N HIS A 131 22.20 -5.71 18.33
CA HIS A 131 23.50 -6.39 18.34
C HIS A 131 23.44 -7.76 19.03
N ARG A 132 22.94 -7.82 20.27
CA ARG A 132 22.97 -9.01 21.12
C ARG A 132 21.96 -10.08 20.76
N VAL A 133 20.82 -9.69 20.20
CA VAL A 133 19.72 -10.63 19.91
C VAL A 133 19.58 -10.85 18.41
N LEU A 134 19.29 -9.78 17.65
CA LEU A 134 18.92 -9.90 16.24
C LEU A 134 20.12 -10.27 15.36
N TYR A 135 21.24 -9.57 15.55
CA TYR A 135 22.47 -9.86 14.83
C TYR A 135 23.07 -11.21 15.25
N GLU A 136 23.13 -11.54 16.53
CA GLU A 136 23.63 -12.86 16.96
C GLU A 136 22.74 -14.03 16.51
N ALA A 137 21.42 -13.84 16.38
CA ALA A 137 20.55 -14.83 15.76
C ALA A 137 20.91 -15.03 14.28
N TYR A 138 21.07 -13.94 13.53
CA TYR A 138 21.53 -13.99 12.13
C TYR A 138 22.92 -14.62 11.99
N ARG A 139 23.87 -14.22 12.84
CA ARG A 139 25.24 -14.71 12.85
C ARG A 139 25.29 -16.22 13.09
N ARG A 140 24.56 -16.73 14.10
CA ARG A 140 24.45 -18.16 14.37
C ARG A 140 23.85 -18.94 13.19
N GLU A 141 22.78 -18.42 12.60
CA GLU A 141 22.14 -19.03 11.42
C GLU A 141 23.12 -19.10 10.23
N ARG A 142 23.85 -18.01 9.97
CA ARG A 142 24.82 -17.92 8.87
C ARG A 142 26.03 -18.82 9.07
N LEU A 143 26.61 -18.84 10.26
CA LEU A 143 27.75 -19.72 10.57
C LEU A 143 27.38 -21.20 10.42
N ARG A 144 26.19 -21.59 10.89
CA ARG A 144 25.65 -22.95 10.68
C ARG A 144 25.47 -23.28 9.20
N ALA A 145 24.90 -22.37 8.42
CA ALA A 145 24.72 -22.54 6.97
C ALA A 145 26.05 -22.62 6.19
N MET A 146 27.13 -22.12 6.79
CA MET A 146 28.49 -22.19 6.25
C MET A 146 29.28 -23.41 6.77
N LYS A 147 28.70 -24.25 7.64
CA LYS A 147 29.34 -25.41 8.27
C LYS A 147 30.65 -25.09 9.01
N PHE A 148 30.82 -23.84 9.48
CA PHE A 148 31.97 -23.50 10.31
C PHE A 148 31.75 -24.01 11.74
N GLY A 149 32.74 -24.74 12.27
CA GLY A 149 32.77 -25.15 13.68
C GLY A 149 33.29 -24.02 14.57
N ASP A 150 33.01 -24.11 15.88
CA ASP A 150 33.58 -23.22 16.91
C ASP A 150 35.11 -23.43 16.98
N GLY A 151 35.86 -22.76 16.09
CA GLY A 151 37.32 -22.90 15.99
C GLY A 151 37.95 -22.36 14.70
N ASP A 152 37.16 -22.18 13.63
CA ASP A 152 37.66 -21.73 12.32
C ASP A 152 37.74 -20.18 12.18
N THR A 153 38.17 -19.47 13.24
CA THR A 153 38.30 -18.00 13.19
C THR A 153 39.61 -17.57 12.54
N GLY A 154 39.55 -16.77 11.46
CA GLY A 154 40.74 -16.21 10.81
C GLY A 154 40.54 -15.82 9.33
N PRO A 155 41.63 -15.72 8.53
CA PRO A 155 41.60 -15.32 7.12
C PRO A 155 40.72 -16.24 6.25
N LYS A 156 40.68 -17.54 6.56
CA LYS A 156 39.84 -18.54 5.87
C LYS A 156 38.35 -18.25 5.98
N MET A 157 37.90 -17.69 7.10
CA MET A 157 36.51 -17.24 7.27
C MET A 157 36.24 -16.04 6.35
N MET A 158 37.13 -15.06 6.30
CA MET A 158 36.97 -13.86 5.47
C MET A 158 36.88 -14.18 3.97
N GLU A 159 37.70 -15.11 3.49
CA GLU A 159 37.70 -15.55 2.09
C GLU A 159 36.44 -16.35 1.72
N ALA A 160 35.99 -17.25 2.60
CA ALA A 160 34.73 -17.99 2.43
C ALA A 160 33.50 -17.08 2.49
N PHE A 161 33.51 -16.06 3.36
CA PHE A 161 32.47 -15.03 3.40
C PHE A 161 32.46 -14.21 2.11
N ALA A 162 33.62 -13.79 1.61
CA ALA A 162 33.72 -13.05 0.35
C ALA A 162 33.23 -13.87 -0.85
N GLN A 163 33.56 -15.17 -0.89
CA GLN A 163 33.09 -16.07 -1.94
C GLN A 163 31.58 -16.28 -1.88
N LYS A 164 31.01 -16.61 -0.71
CA LYS A 164 29.56 -16.72 -0.53
C LYS A 164 28.81 -15.43 -0.77
N GLN A 165 29.42 -14.29 -0.46
CA GLN A 165 28.82 -12.98 -0.72
C GLN A 165 28.76 -12.70 -2.23
N ARG A 166 29.80 -13.07 -3.00
CA ARG A 166 29.75 -13.04 -4.46
C ARG A 166 28.67 -13.98 -5.00
N GLU A 167 28.64 -15.23 -4.55
CA GLU A 167 27.60 -16.19 -4.97
C GLU A 167 26.18 -15.71 -4.65
N PHE A 168 25.97 -15.09 -3.48
CA PHE A 168 24.67 -14.55 -3.11
C PHE A 168 24.28 -13.32 -3.94
N ILE A 169 25.24 -12.45 -4.27
CA ILE A 169 25.01 -11.31 -5.15
C ILE A 169 24.65 -11.80 -6.56
N ASP A 170 25.36 -12.80 -7.08
CA ASP A 170 25.05 -13.41 -8.38
C ASP A 170 23.70 -14.12 -8.37
N GLU A 171 23.34 -14.82 -7.29
CA GLU A 171 22.03 -15.46 -7.14
C GLU A 171 20.90 -14.43 -7.06
N MET A 172 21.08 -13.33 -6.33
CA MET A 172 20.14 -12.20 -6.29
C MET A 172 19.99 -11.56 -7.67
N ALA A 173 21.08 -11.30 -8.37
CA ALA A 173 21.05 -10.75 -9.72
C ALA A 173 20.31 -11.68 -10.70
N ASN A 174 20.56 -12.99 -10.60
CA ASN A 174 19.86 -13.99 -11.40
C ASN A 174 18.37 -14.09 -11.03
N ARG A 175 17.99 -13.94 -9.75
CA ARG A 175 16.57 -13.89 -9.37
C ARG A 175 15.90 -12.64 -9.90
N ASP A 176 16.55 -11.49 -9.82
CA ASP A 176 16.02 -10.23 -10.34
C ASP A 176 15.82 -10.27 -11.86
N THR A 177 16.74 -10.89 -12.61
CA THR A 177 16.57 -11.09 -14.06
C THR A 177 15.41 -12.03 -14.35
N VAL A 178 15.30 -13.16 -13.65
CA VAL A 178 14.16 -14.09 -13.80
C VAL A 178 12.83 -13.40 -13.48
N PHE A 179 12.74 -12.65 -12.39
CA PHE A 179 11.51 -11.91 -12.05
C PHE A 179 11.16 -10.86 -13.10
N ARG A 180 12.16 -10.15 -13.62
CA ARG A 180 11.96 -9.15 -14.69
C ARG A 180 11.46 -9.82 -15.97
N ASP A 181 12.01 -10.95 -16.34
CA ASP A 181 11.64 -11.69 -17.55
C ASP A 181 10.25 -12.33 -17.41
N GLU A 182 9.91 -12.88 -16.23
CA GLU A 182 8.57 -13.33 -15.91
C GLU A 182 7.54 -12.18 -15.98
N PHE A 183 7.88 -11.02 -15.43
CA PHE A 183 7.03 -9.83 -15.48
C PHE A 183 6.82 -9.36 -16.91
N ALA A 184 7.89 -9.26 -17.71
CA ALA A 184 7.81 -8.88 -19.12
C ALA A 184 6.94 -9.87 -19.91
N THR A 185 7.08 -11.17 -19.65
CA THR A 185 6.26 -12.21 -20.27
C THR A 185 4.78 -12.07 -19.90
N ARG A 186 4.47 -11.77 -18.63
CA ARG A 186 3.09 -11.53 -18.17
C ARG A 186 2.50 -10.27 -18.81
N VAL A 187 3.26 -9.18 -18.89
CA VAL A 187 2.83 -7.94 -19.53
C VAL A 187 2.53 -8.20 -21.00
N LYS A 188 3.46 -8.82 -21.75
CA LYS A 188 3.27 -9.16 -23.16
C LYS A 188 2.03 -10.03 -23.39
N LYS A 189 1.82 -11.06 -22.57
CA LYS A 189 0.62 -11.91 -22.64
C LYS A 189 -0.66 -11.11 -22.40
N LYS A 190 -0.63 -10.15 -21.46
CA LYS A 190 -1.78 -9.31 -21.14
C LYS A 190 -2.06 -8.27 -22.24
N GLU A 191 -1.02 -7.68 -22.82
CA GLU A 191 -1.13 -6.80 -23.98
C GLU A 191 -1.73 -7.53 -25.19
N GLU A 192 -1.28 -8.76 -25.48
CA GLU A 192 -1.87 -9.58 -26.55
C GLU A 192 -3.36 -9.91 -26.27
N GLU A 193 -3.71 -10.21 -25.02
CA GLU A 193 -5.10 -10.44 -24.62
C GLU A 193 -5.95 -9.17 -24.80
N MET A 194 -5.42 -8.01 -24.42
CA MET A 194 -6.09 -6.71 -24.58
C MET A 194 -6.28 -6.39 -26.06
N LYS A 195 -5.25 -6.60 -26.89
CA LYS A 195 -5.32 -6.37 -28.33
C LYS A 195 -6.40 -7.23 -29.00
N ARG A 196 -6.47 -8.53 -28.67
CA ARG A 196 -7.54 -9.42 -29.19
C ARG A 196 -8.93 -8.97 -28.75
N ARG A 197 -9.08 -8.46 -27.52
CA ARG A 197 -10.34 -7.89 -27.05
C ARG A 197 -10.73 -6.63 -27.83
N GLU A 198 -9.77 -5.75 -28.07
CA GLU A 198 -9.98 -4.53 -28.85
C GLU A 198 -10.38 -4.85 -30.29
N GLU A 199 -9.70 -5.79 -30.94
CA GLU A 199 -10.06 -6.26 -32.29
C GLU A 199 -11.48 -6.83 -32.35
N LEU A 200 -11.88 -7.63 -31.36
CA LEU A 200 -13.24 -8.17 -31.27
C LEU A 200 -14.29 -7.07 -31.06
N LEU A 201 -13.98 -6.07 -30.23
CA LEU A 201 -14.85 -4.92 -30.00
C LEU A 201 -15.00 -4.08 -31.28
N ASN A 202 -13.91 -3.82 -32.00
CA ASN A 202 -13.95 -3.11 -33.28
C ASN A 202 -14.77 -3.87 -34.33
N LEU A 203 -14.63 -5.20 -34.40
CA LEU A 203 -15.43 -6.01 -35.32
C LEU A 203 -16.93 -5.95 -34.97
N ARG A 204 -17.28 -5.98 -33.68
CA ARG A 204 -18.66 -5.82 -33.22
C ARG A 204 -19.20 -4.43 -33.50
N ALA A 205 -18.42 -3.38 -33.26
CA ALA A 205 -18.80 -2.00 -33.55
C ALA A 205 -19.09 -1.82 -35.04
N LYS A 206 -18.24 -2.40 -35.91
CA LYS A 206 -18.46 -2.38 -37.36
C LYS A 206 -19.74 -3.09 -37.76
N LYS A 207 -19.99 -4.31 -37.26
CA LYS A 207 -21.25 -5.04 -37.51
C LYS A 207 -22.49 -4.26 -37.04
N ILE A 208 -22.39 -3.61 -35.88
CA ILE A 208 -23.47 -2.77 -35.37
C ILE A 208 -23.71 -1.58 -36.31
N SER A 209 -22.64 -0.91 -36.78
CA SER A 209 -22.73 0.18 -37.76
C SER A 209 -23.37 -0.27 -39.07
N ASP A 210 -22.93 -1.41 -39.62
CA ASP A 210 -23.45 -1.96 -40.87
C ASP A 210 -24.95 -2.30 -40.72
N ASN A 211 -25.36 -2.93 -39.60
CA ASN A 211 -26.77 -3.18 -39.30
C ASN A 211 -27.58 -1.88 -39.18
N PHE A 212 -27.04 -0.86 -38.52
CA PHE A 212 -27.71 0.44 -38.43
C PHE A 212 -27.88 1.10 -39.80
N GLU A 213 -26.89 1.01 -40.69
CA GLU A 213 -27.02 1.50 -42.06
C GLU A 213 -28.09 0.74 -42.86
N GLU A 214 -28.18 -0.58 -42.71
CA GLU A 214 -29.21 -1.39 -43.36
C GLU A 214 -30.61 -1.02 -42.84
N GLU A 215 -30.78 -0.87 -41.53
CA GLU A 215 -32.04 -0.42 -40.94
C GLU A 215 -32.41 0.99 -41.41
N LEU A 216 -31.45 1.91 -41.50
CA LEU A 216 -31.66 3.26 -41.99
C LEU A 216 -32.20 3.24 -43.43
N ARG A 217 -31.57 2.49 -44.34
CA ARG A 217 -32.03 2.34 -45.73
C ARG A 217 -33.43 1.71 -45.79
N ARG A 218 -33.72 0.76 -44.91
CA ARG A 218 -35.04 0.12 -44.84
C ARG A 218 -36.12 1.13 -44.43
N ILE A 219 -35.86 1.93 -43.39
CA ILE A 219 -36.75 2.99 -42.94
C ILE A 219 -36.94 4.06 -44.02
N GLU A 220 -35.87 4.46 -44.72
CA GLU A 220 -35.96 5.41 -45.83
C GLU A 220 -36.85 4.88 -46.96
N SER A 221 -36.73 3.60 -47.33
CA SER A 221 -37.60 2.98 -48.33
C SER A 221 -39.07 2.94 -47.90
N GLN A 222 -39.32 2.66 -46.62
CA GLN A 222 -40.66 2.67 -46.04
C GLN A 222 -41.24 4.09 -46.00
N MET A 223 -40.42 5.08 -45.66
CA MET A 223 -40.80 6.49 -45.72
C MET A 223 -41.18 6.91 -47.14
N HIS A 224 -40.38 6.52 -48.14
CA HIS A 224 -40.66 6.86 -49.54
C HIS A 224 -41.97 6.23 -50.03
N THR A 225 -42.20 4.95 -49.72
CA THR A 225 -43.45 4.26 -50.09
C THR A 225 -44.67 4.85 -49.39
N LEU A 226 -44.58 5.17 -48.10
CA LEU A 226 -45.66 5.84 -47.36
C LEU A 226 -45.94 7.25 -47.88
N LEU A 227 -44.92 8.00 -48.32
CA LEU A 227 -45.10 9.32 -48.94
C LEU A 227 -45.84 9.20 -50.28
N GLU A 228 -45.51 8.21 -51.10
CA GLU A 228 -46.23 7.93 -52.35
C GLU A 228 -47.69 7.53 -52.10
N GLU A 229 -47.94 6.68 -51.09
CA GLU A 229 -49.30 6.33 -50.70
C GLU A 229 -50.07 7.55 -50.21
N LYS A 230 -49.46 8.38 -49.35
CA LYS A 230 -50.06 9.63 -48.87
C LYS A 230 -50.43 10.54 -50.04
N ALA A 231 -49.53 10.75 -51.01
CA ALA A 231 -49.83 11.54 -52.20
C ALA A 231 -51.00 10.98 -53.03
N LYS A 232 -51.07 9.65 -53.19
CA LYS A 232 -52.21 8.98 -53.84
C LYS A 232 -53.52 9.16 -53.07
N TYR A 233 -53.48 9.11 -51.73
CA TYR A 233 -54.66 9.36 -50.88
C TYR A 233 -55.09 10.84 -50.91
N GLU A 234 -54.17 11.79 -50.93
CA GLU A 234 -54.45 13.21 -51.08
C GLU A 234 -55.13 13.51 -52.43
N LEU A 235 -54.65 12.90 -53.52
CA LEU A 235 -55.31 12.98 -54.83
C LEU A 235 -56.74 12.39 -54.82
N LYS A 236 -56.96 11.26 -54.15
CA LYS A 236 -58.30 10.64 -54.02
C LYS A 236 -59.25 11.47 -53.15
N THR A 237 -58.75 12.12 -52.10
CA THR A 237 -59.56 12.98 -51.23
C THR A 237 -59.86 14.34 -51.86
N ALA A 238 -58.94 14.90 -52.65
CA ALA A 238 -59.21 16.05 -53.51
C ALA A 238 -60.29 15.74 -54.56
N GLY A 239 -60.25 14.55 -55.17
CA GLY A 239 -61.30 14.08 -56.09
C GLY A 239 -62.68 13.86 -55.44
N LYS A 240 -62.73 13.56 -54.13
CA LYS A 240 -63.99 13.50 -53.36
C LYS A 240 -64.49 14.88 -52.91
N LYS A 241 -63.59 15.84 -52.63
CA LYS A 241 -63.96 17.24 -52.35
C LYS A 241 -64.46 17.98 -53.59
N ALA A 242 -64.07 17.58 -54.80
CA ALA A 242 -64.59 18.14 -56.06
C ALA A 242 -65.95 17.57 -56.50
N LYS A 243 -66.49 16.57 -55.80
CA LYS A 243 -67.80 15.93 -56.06
C LYS A 243 -68.88 16.30 -55.03
N LYS A 244 -68.61 17.28 -54.17
CA LYS A 244 -69.55 17.85 -53.19
C LYS A 244 -69.64 19.35 -53.45
#